data_AF-A0A7V1NT10-F1
#
_entry.id   AF-A0A7V1NT10-F1
#
_cell.length_a   1.000
_cell.length_b   1.000
_cell.length_c   1.000
_cell.angle_alpha   90.00
_cell.angle_beta   90.00
_cell.angle_gamma   90.00
#
_symmetry.space_group_name_H-M   'P 1'
#
loop_
_entity.id
_entity.type
_entity.pdbx_description
1 polymer ?
#
loop_
_entity_poly.entity_id
_entity_poly.type
_entity_poly.pdbx_seq_one_letter_code
_entity_poly.pdbx_strand_id
1 'polypeptide(L)'
;MWWTPGPAEPLVQDTAQVLVEATHPTSGPAEVVEIEPVEWNGLPAFRFSERWPEGPAEALVVQGPDRWLYLLRVRALDGEVIPPLLMDILATLRLEE
;
A
#
# COMPACT_ATOMS: atom_id res chain seq x y z
N MET A 1 6.70 2.92 -6.22
CA MET A 1 5.45 2.24 -6.64
C MET A 1 5.82 0.86 -7.13
N TRP A 2 5.00 -0.14 -6.82
CA TRP A 2 5.15 -1.52 -7.29
C TRP A 2 3.84 -1.98 -7.93
N TRP A 3 3.93 -2.91 -8.88
CA TRP A 3 2.77 -3.49 -9.54
C TRP A 3 3.04 -4.95 -9.92
N THR A 4 2.00 -5.76 -9.97
CA THR A 4 2.07 -7.18 -10.35
C THR A 4 0.71 -7.67 -10.88
N PRO A 5 0.65 -8.71 -11.73
CA PRO A 5 -0.63 -9.32 -12.08
C PRO A 5 -1.35 -9.79 -10.81
N GLY A 6 -2.63 -9.49 -10.70
CA GLY A 6 -3.47 -9.89 -9.58
C GLY A 6 -4.34 -11.11 -9.88
N PRO A 7 -5.05 -11.61 -8.85
CA PRO A 7 -5.98 -12.72 -9.00
C PRO A 7 -7.16 -12.37 -9.90
N ALA A 8 -7.83 -13.39 -10.42
CA ALA A 8 -9.10 -13.19 -11.12
C ALA A 8 -10.25 -12.95 -10.12
N GLU A 9 -10.07 -13.42 -8.89
CA GLU A 9 -10.94 -13.21 -7.75
C GLU A 9 -10.80 -11.79 -7.17
N PRO A 10 -11.80 -11.32 -6.41
CA PRO A 10 -11.70 -10.05 -5.69
C PRO A 10 -10.50 -10.01 -4.74
N LEU A 11 -9.89 -8.84 -4.60
CA LEU A 11 -8.81 -8.60 -3.66
C LEU A 11 -9.22 -8.96 -2.22
N VAL A 12 -8.42 -9.82 -1.59
CA VAL A 12 -8.53 -10.20 -0.18
C VAL A 12 -7.26 -9.80 0.58
N GLN A 13 -7.38 -9.70 1.91
CA GLN A 13 -6.30 -9.22 2.78
C GLN A 13 -5.00 -10.02 2.60
N ASP A 14 -5.08 -11.36 2.61
CA ASP A 14 -3.89 -12.23 2.49
C ASP A 14 -3.10 -11.95 1.21
N THR A 15 -3.80 -11.75 0.09
CA THR A 15 -3.17 -11.39 -1.19
C THR A 15 -2.51 -10.01 -1.13
N ALA A 16 -3.18 -9.03 -0.54
CA ALA A 16 -2.63 -7.70 -0.36
C ALA A 16 -1.38 -7.72 0.54
N GLN A 17 -1.42 -8.49 1.63
CA GLN A 17 -0.32 -8.63 2.57
C GLN A 17 0.89 -9.28 1.92
N VAL A 18 0.71 -10.34 1.13
CA VAL A 18 1.81 -10.99 0.39
C VAL A 18 2.50 -9.99 -0.55
N LEU A 19 1.75 -9.13 -1.25
CA LEU A 19 2.34 -8.10 -2.10
C LEU A 19 3.13 -7.07 -1.28
N VAL A 20 2.62 -6.64 -0.13
CA VAL A 20 3.32 -5.71 0.78
C VAL A 20 4.65 -6.28 1.23
N GLU A 21 4.63 -7.48 1.80
CA GLU A 21 5.83 -8.17 2.32
C GLU A 21 6.84 -8.46 1.20
N ALA A 22 6.38 -8.82 0.00
CA ALA A 22 7.25 -9.02 -1.16
C ALA A 22 8.02 -7.77 -1.62
N THR A 23 7.59 -6.58 -1.17
CA THR A 23 8.26 -5.29 -1.48
C THR A 23 9.12 -4.76 -0.34
N HIS A 24 9.18 -5.45 0.80
CA HIS A 24 10.04 -5.07 1.92
C HIS A 24 11.52 -5.40 1.62
N PRO A 25 12.47 -4.63 2.18
CA PRO A 25 13.88 -4.94 2.08
C PRO A 25 14.20 -6.20 2.90
N THR A 26 15.22 -6.94 2.48
CA THR A 26 15.69 -8.15 3.18
C THR A 26 16.39 -7.85 4.51
N SER A 27 16.92 -6.64 4.69
CA SER A 27 17.52 -6.17 5.93
C SER A 27 16.72 -5.00 6.50
N GLY A 28 16.37 -5.07 7.78
CA GLY A 28 15.52 -4.06 8.44
C GLY A 28 14.10 -4.05 7.86
N PRO A 29 13.37 -5.18 7.92
CA PRO A 29 12.03 -5.25 7.36
C PRO A 29 11.10 -4.28 8.09
N ALA A 30 10.15 -3.73 7.35
CA ALA A 30 9.10 -2.93 7.95
C ALA A 30 8.16 -3.84 8.74
N GLU A 31 7.67 -3.35 9.87
CA GLU A 31 6.63 -4.02 10.64
C GLU A 31 5.27 -3.49 10.18
N VAL A 32 4.34 -4.39 9.82
CA VAL A 32 2.94 -4.01 9.60
C VAL A 32 2.26 -3.87 10.96
N VAL A 33 1.82 -2.66 11.28
CA VAL A 33 1.20 -2.30 12.57
C VAL A 33 -0.31 -2.48 12.50
N GLU A 34 -0.91 -2.11 11.38
CA GLU A 34 -2.37 -2.16 11.17
C GLU A 34 -2.68 -2.42 9.71
N ILE A 35 -3.79 -3.12 9.47
CA ILE A 35 -4.33 -3.39 8.15
C ILE A 35 -5.81 -3.01 8.16
N GLU A 36 -6.21 -2.11 7.28
CA GLU A 36 -7.59 -1.64 7.16
C GLU A 36 -8.12 -1.92 5.75
N PRO A 37 -9.27 -2.61 5.60
CA PRO A 37 -9.97 -2.65 4.32
C PRO A 37 -10.56 -1.26 4.05
N VAL A 38 -10.26 -0.72 2.87
CA VAL A 38 -10.72 0.61 2.46
C VAL A 38 -11.32 0.57 1.06
N GLU A 39 -12.18 1.53 0.75
CA GLU A 39 -12.62 1.77 -0.61
C GLU A 39 -11.79 2.90 -1.22
N TRP A 40 -11.18 2.65 -2.37
CA TRP A 40 -10.32 3.59 -3.08
C TRP A 40 -10.90 3.96 -4.44
N ASN A 41 -11.47 5.15 -4.57
CA ASN A 41 -12.14 5.58 -5.82
C ASN A 41 -13.14 4.53 -6.35
N GLY A 42 -13.89 3.89 -5.45
CA GLY A 42 -14.84 2.82 -5.80
C GLY A 42 -14.22 1.43 -5.99
N LEU A 43 -12.89 1.26 -5.81
CA LEU A 43 -12.20 -0.02 -5.91
C LEU A 43 -11.90 -0.60 -4.53
N PRO A 44 -12.00 -1.93 -4.33
CA PRO A 44 -11.57 -2.56 -3.10
C PRO A 44 -10.06 -2.42 -2.92
N ALA A 45 -9.66 -2.00 -1.73
CA ALA A 45 -8.27 -1.77 -1.38
C ALA A 45 -7.98 -2.13 0.07
N PHE A 46 -6.70 -2.25 0.40
CA PHE A 46 -6.21 -2.43 1.75
C PHE A 46 -5.14 -1.38 2.04
N ARG A 47 -5.28 -0.68 3.16
CA ARG A 47 -4.28 0.23 3.69
C ARG A 47 -3.48 -0.48 4.78
N PHE A 48 -2.17 -0.30 4.76
CA PHE A 48 -1.22 -0.87 5.69
C PHE A 48 -0.45 0.25 6.37
N SER A 49 -0.65 0.40 7.67
CA SER A 49 0.19 1.24 8.51
C SER A 49 1.45 0.46 8.83
N GLU A 50 2.61 0.97 8.44
CA GLU A 50 3.90 0.31 8.58
C GLU A 50 4.85 1.13 9.48
N ARG A 51 5.71 0.43 10.23
CA ARG A 51 6.83 1.03 10.95
C ARG A 51 8.14 0.59 10.29
N TRP A 52 8.85 1.56 9.71
CA TRP A 52 10.17 1.37 9.13
C TRP A 52 11.26 1.86 10.09
N PRO A 53 12.52 1.39 9.94
CA PRO A 53 13.64 1.91 10.72
C PRO A 53 13.78 3.44 10.68
N GLU A 54 13.43 4.07 9.55
CA GLU A 54 13.58 5.50 9.28
C GLU A 54 12.34 6.34 9.63
N GLY A 55 11.21 5.70 9.98
CA GLY A 55 9.96 6.38 10.29
C GLY A 55 8.69 5.57 9.97
N PRO A 56 7.50 6.13 10.24
CA PRO A 56 6.23 5.53 9.84
C PRO A 56 6.05 5.58 8.32
N ALA A 57 5.24 4.65 7.81
CA ALA A 57 4.83 4.61 6.42
C ALA A 57 3.40 4.12 6.27
N GLU A 58 2.82 4.43 5.12
CA GLU A 58 1.49 3.99 4.73
C GLU A 58 1.60 3.38 3.35
N ALA A 59 1.10 2.16 3.20
CA ALA A 59 1.03 1.48 1.92
C ALA A 59 -0.44 1.20 1.56
N LEU A 60 -0.82 1.57 0.34
CA LEU A 60 -2.13 1.27 -0.23
C LEU A 60 -1.95 0.20 -1.30
N VAL A 61 -2.65 -0.93 -1.13
CA VAL A 61 -2.80 -1.96 -2.15
C VAL A 61 -4.20 -1.86 -2.74
N VAL A 62 -4.27 -1.73 -4.06
CA VAL A 62 -5.54 -1.65 -4.81
C VAL A 62 -5.49 -2.56 -6.02
N GLN A 63 -6.60 -3.22 -6.33
CA GLN A 63 -6.77 -3.96 -7.57
C GLN A 63 -7.44 -3.06 -8.60
N GLY A 64 -6.75 -2.79 -9.70
CA GLY A 64 -7.29 -2.03 -10.83
C GLY A 64 -8.30 -2.83 -11.66
N PRO A 65 -9.01 -2.17 -12.59
CA PRO A 65 -10.03 -2.79 -13.44
C PRO A 65 -9.49 -3.97 -14.28
N ASP A 66 -8.24 -3.87 -14.71
CA ASP A 66 -7.54 -4.93 -15.47
C ASP A 66 -6.93 -6.04 -14.60
N ARG A 67 -7.36 -6.14 -13.34
CA ARG A 67 -6.88 -7.12 -12.35
C ARG A 67 -5.41 -6.97 -11.97
N TRP A 68 -4.74 -5.88 -12.33
CA TRP A 68 -3.42 -5.56 -11.79
C TRP A 68 -3.51 -5.14 -10.33
N LEU A 69 -2.58 -5.63 -9.51
CA LEU A 69 -2.38 -5.10 -8.16
C LEU A 69 -1.36 -3.99 -8.19
N TYR A 70 -1.70 -2.88 -7.56
CA TYR A 70 -0.82 -1.73 -7.40
C TYR A 70 -0.54 -1.52 -5.93
N LEU A 71 0.72 -1.30 -5.60
CA LEU A 71 1.16 -0.89 -4.27
C LEU A 71 1.80 0.50 -4.36
N LEU A 72 1.18 1.47 -3.70
CA LEU A 72 1.73 2.79 -3.48
C LEU A 72 2.09 2.94 -2.00
N ARG A 73 3.36 3.22 -1.71
CA ARG A 73 3.87 3.40 -0.36
C ARG A 73 4.45 4.81 -0.21
N VAL A 74 4.05 5.49 0.86
CA VAL A 74 4.65 6.76 1.29
C VAL A 74 5.35 6.53 2.62
N ARG A 75 6.52 7.13 2.78
CA ARG A 75 7.37 6.97 3.97
C ARG A 75 7.77 8.35 4.47
N ALA A 76 7.74 8.54 5.78
CA ALA A 76 8.53 9.59 6.40
C ALA A 76 9.99 9.11 6.44
N LEU A 77 10.90 9.89 5.89
CA LEU A 77 12.34 9.70 6.03
C LEU A 77 12.76 10.74 7.08
N ASP A 78 13.12 10.29 8.28
CA ASP A 78 13.54 11.13 9.42
C ASP A 78 12.42 11.92 10.10
N GLY A 79 11.26 11.29 10.35
CA GLY A 79 10.15 11.91 11.06
C GLY A 79 9.31 10.92 11.86
N GLU A 80 8.59 11.41 12.87
CA GLU A 80 7.70 10.58 13.71
C GLU A 80 6.29 10.45 13.15
N VAL A 81 5.94 11.26 12.14
CA VAL A 81 4.63 11.28 11.50
C VAL A 81 4.77 11.39 9.99
N ILE A 82 3.82 10.82 9.26
CA ILE A 82 3.72 11.01 7.81
C ILE A 82 3.11 12.38 7.56
N PRO A 83 3.78 13.30 6.85
CA PRO A 83 3.22 14.60 6.53
C PRO A 83 1.89 14.47 5.78
N PRO A 84 0.85 15.28 6.09
CA PRO A 84 -0.45 15.22 5.42
C PRO A 84 -0.35 15.29 3.89
N LEU A 85 0.61 16.06 3.36
CA LEU A 85 0.84 16.14 1.91
C LEU A 85 1.19 14.79 1.27
N LEU A 86 1.89 13.90 1.98
CA LEU A 86 2.16 12.55 1.46
C LEU A 86 0.88 11.70 1.44
N MET A 87 -0.04 11.93 2.37
CA MET A 87 -1.37 11.30 2.34
C MET A 87 -2.22 11.85 1.18
N ASP A 88 -2.08 13.13 0.85
CA ASP A 88 -2.73 13.71 -0.34
C ASP A 88 -2.17 13.10 -1.65
N ILE A 89 -0.85 12.83 -1.71
CA ILE A 89 -0.26 12.14 -2.86
C ILE A 89 -0.88 10.75 -3.01
N LEU A 90 -1.01 10.00 -1.91
CA LEU A 90 -1.77 8.76 -1.89
C LEU A 90 -3.17 9.01 -2.47
N ALA A 91 -3.95 9.99 -1.95
CA ALA A 91 -5.32 10.38 -2.37
C ALA A 91 -5.49 10.64 -3.88
N THR A 92 -4.42 11.10 -4.53
CA THR A 92 -4.44 11.45 -5.95
C THR A 92 -4.17 10.29 -6.90
N LEU A 93 -3.83 9.09 -6.41
CA LEU A 93 -3.61 7.93 -7.30
C LEU A 93 -4.86 7.66 -8.15
N ARG A 94 -4.65 7.59 -9.47
CA ARG A 94 -5.65 7.18 -10.46
C ARG A 94 -5.12 5.98 -11.21
N LEU A 95 -5.98 4.99 -11.41
CA LEU A 95 -5.74 3.85 -12.27
C LEU A 95 -6.62 4.07 -13.50
N GLU A 96 -5.98 4.26 -14.65
CA GLU A 96 -6.69 4.39 -15.93
C GLU A 96 -7.07 2.99 -16.45
N GLU A 97 -8.16 2.93 -17.22
CA GLU A 97 -8.52 1.77 -18.07
C GLU A 97 -7.65 1.71 -19.33
#